data_AF-A0A0C9SKA9-F1
#
_entry.id   AF-A0A0C9SKA9-F1
#
_cell.length_a   1.000
_cell.length_b   1.000
_cell.length_c   1.000
_cell.angle_alpha   90.00
_cell.angle_beta   90.00
_cell.angle_gamma   90.00
#
_symmetry.space_group_name_H-M   'P 1'
#
loop_
_entity.id
_entity.type
_entity.pdbx_description
1 polymer ?
#
loop_
_entity_poly.entity_id
_entity_poly.type
_entity_poly.pdbx_seq_one_letter_code
_entity_poly.pdbx_strand_id
1 'polypeptide(L)'
;MSDSLEDEDKAVVSLLLPYELILHVFDIAAASSQSTAITLCLVSSWARTVARRRLLHTVALPTERQTDAFLHMLGAQPDPAVDAALVRRLWLLPGRARLVDCMVGHFPNLTDLGITPMGLFYSLWKSDTSRPRLPPPNCDLRLTLIPSPLADWAMHVLTSVQPGSEHPAILASVTHLSFALFQQGPWVRGLLRMVAHAHLQKGKMLA
;
A
#
# COMPACT_ATOMS: atom_id res chain seq x y z
N MET A 1 10.44 35.31 54.90
CA MET A 1 9.60 35.95 53.87
C MET A 1 10.22 35.65 52.52
N SER A 2 10.05 34.43 51.99
CA SER A 2 10.50 34.00 50.67
C SER A 2 9.75 32.72 50.28
N ASP A 3 8.47 32.82 49.90
CA ASP A 3 7.64 31.64 49.62
C ASP A 3 6.56 31.93 48.57
N SER A 4 6.95 32.47 47.41
CA SER A 4 5.98 32.91 46.39
C SER A 4 6.53 32.96 44.95
N LEU A 5 7.27 31.96 44.50
CA LEU A 5 7.74 31.88 43.10
C LEU A 5 7.51 30.53 42.40
N GLU A 6 6.88 29.54 43.03
CA GLU A 6 6.70 28.21 42.43
C GLU A 6 5.34 28.01 41.71
N ASP A 7 4.47 29.02 41.66
CA ASP A 7 3.11 28.86 41.10
C ASP A 7 2.94 29.39 39.66
N GLU A 8 3.96 30.00 39.05
CA GLU A 8 3.88 30.46 37.64
C GLU A 8 4.20 29.36 36.60
N ASP A 9 4.93 28.31 36.96
CA ASP A 9 5.26 27.23 36.02
C ASP A 9 4.10 26.24 35.76
N LYS A 10 3.05 26.29 36.59
CA LYS A 10 1.84 25.48 36.39
C LYS A 10 0.92 26.01 35.28
N ALA A 11 1.04 27.28 34.92
CA ALA A 11 0.21 27.91 33.88
C ALA A 11 0.66 27.55 32.45
N VAL A 12 1.89 27.07 32.26
CA VAL A 12 2.46 26.74 30.93
C VAL A 12 1.91 25.42 30.37
N VAL A 13 1.23 24.62 31.19
CA VAL A 13 0.62 23.34 30.79
C VAL A 13 -0.72 23.53 30.05
N SER A 14 -1.25 24.76 30.00
CA SER A 14 -2.61 25.06 29.50
C SER A 14 -2.72 25.30 27.99
N LEU A 15 -1.65 25.15 27.22
CA LEU A 15 -1.65 25.31 25.74
C LEU A 15 -1.25 24.02 25.00
N LEU A 16 -1.37 22.87 25.67
CA LEU A 16 -1.27 21.58 24.99
C LEU A 16 -2.50 21.39 24.09
N LEU A 17 -2.33 21.67 22.80
CA LEU A 17 -3.29 21.30 21.76
C LEU A 17 -3.72 19.84 21.98
N PRO A 18 -5.04 19.55 22.00
CA PRO A 18 -5.54 18.18 22.00
C PRO A 18 -4.82 17.35 20.94
N TYR A 19 -4.45 16.12 21.30
CA TYR A 19 -3.68 15.24 20.44
C TYR A 19 -4.36 15.02 19.08
N GLU A 20 -5.69 14.99 19.07
CA GLU A 20 -6.54 14.88 17.89
C GLU A 20 -6.36 16.06 16.93
N LEU A 21 -6.22 17.29 17.45
CA LEU A 21 -5.96 18.47 16.63
C LEU A 21 -4.57 18.40 16.00
N ILE A 22 -3.58 17.92 16.74
CA ILE A 22 -2.23 17.76 16.20
C ILE A 22 -2.24 16.74 15.06
N LEU A 23 -2.90 15.59 15.25
CA LEU A 23 -3.10 14.60 14.19
C LEU A 23 -3.79 15.21 12.96
N HIS A 24 -4.79 16.05 13.18
CA HIS A 24 -5.50 16.71 12.09
C HIS A 24 -4.61 17.69 11.31
N VAL A 25 -3.75 18.44 12.00
CA VAL A 25 -2.73 19.31 11.36
C VAL A 25 -1.76 18.48 10.53
N PHE A 26 -1.31 17.33 11.03
CA PHE A 26 -0.45 16.43 10.25
C PHE A 26 -1.17 15.86 9.02
N ASP A 27 -2.43 15.47 9.14
CA ASP A 27 -3.25 14.98 8.02
C ASP A 27 -3.41 16.07 6.95
N ILE A 28 -3.73 17.30 7.35
CA ILE A 28 -3.85 18.45 6.43
C ILE A 28 -2.50 18.76 5.78
N ALA A 29 -1.42 18.81 6.55
CA ALA A 29 -0.09 19.09 6.04
C ALA A 29 0.37 18.02 5.03
N ALA A 30 0.14 16.74 5.33
CA ALA A 30 0.45 15.64 4.43
C ALA A 30 -0.39 15.65 3.16
N ALA A 31 -1.68 15.99 3.26
CA ALA A 31 -2.56 16.11 2.09
C ALA A 31 -2.22 17.34 1.23
N SER A 32 -1.76 18.44 1.84
CA SER A 32 -1.45 19.69 1.15
C SER A 32 -0.10 19.65 0.43
N SER A 33 0.95 19.14 1.08
CA SER A 33 2.30 19.10 0.50
C SER A 33 3.18 18.08 1.20
N GLN A 34 3.77 17.18 0.40
CA GLN A 34 4.76 16.22 0.89
C GLN A 34 5.94 16.93 1.59
N SER A 35 6.38 18.08 1.06
CA SER A 35 7.49 18.84 1.67
C SER A 35 7.13 19.33 3.07
N THR A 36 5.92 19.85 3.27
CA THR A 36 5.47 20.35 4.58
C THR A 36 5.44 19.22 5.60
N ALA A 37 4.89 18.06 5.23
CA ALA A 37 4.87 16.91 6.12
C ALA A 37 6.28 16.38 6.46
N ILE A 38 7.21 16.40 5.50
CA ILE A 38 8.62 16.08 5.78
C ILE A 38 9.23 17.10 6.74
N THR A 39 9.00 18.40 6.55
CA THR A 39 9.49 19.43 7.49
C THR A 39 8.96 19.19 8.90
N LEU A 40 7.68 18.82 9.05
CA LEU A 40 7.11 18.49 10.36
C LEU A 40 7.78 17.25 10.99
N CYS A 41 8.19 16.26 10.20
CA CYS A 41 8.97 15.10 10.67
C CYS A 41 10.36 15.47 11.23
N LEU A 42 10.87 16.67 10.94
CA LEU A 42 12.18 17.12 11.41
C LEU A 42 12.11 17.87 12.75
N VAL A 43 10.93 18.32 13.17
CA VAL A 43 10.76 19.11 14.40
C VAL A 43 11.08 18.31 15.66
N SER A 44 10.62 17.06 15.74
CA SER A 44 10.90 16.16 16.86
C SER A 44 10.76 14.69 16.47
N SER A 45 11.31 13.78 17.28
CA SER A 45 11.16 12.32 17.10
C SER A 45 9.71 11.86 17.26
N TRP A 46 8.96 12.50 18.16
CA TRP A 46 7.53 12.28 18.32
C TRP A 46 6.75 12.67 17.07
N ALA A 47 6.98 13.89 16.56
CA ALA A 47 6.34 14.40 15.35
C ALA A 47 6.64 13.49 14.15
N ARG A 48 7.89 13.05 14.01
CA ARG A 48 8.29 12.06 13.00
C ARG A 48 7.50 10.76 13.09
N THR A 49 7.33 10.22 14.29
CA THR A 49 6.63 8.94 14.50
C THR A 49 5.14 9.07 14.10
N VAL A 50 4.51 10.18 14.48
CA VAL A 50 3.12 10.48 14.12
C VAL A 50 2.96 10.68 12.61
N ALA A 51 3.78 11.56 12.03
CA ALA A 51 3.74 11.88 10.61
C ALA A 51 4.08 10.69 9.71
N ARG A 52 5.07 9.87 10.10
CA ARG A 52 5.48 8.68 9.34
C ARG A 52 4.31 7.72 9.10
N ARG A 53 3.49 7.46 10.13
CA ARG A 53 2.29 6.62 9.98
C ARG A 53 1.32 7.16 8.93
N ARG A 54 1.18 8.49 8.83
CA ARG A 54 0.30 9.16 7.87
C ARG A 54 0.90 9.23 6.47
N LEU A 55 2.19 9.54 6.37
CA LEU A 55 2.94 9.56 5.12
C LEU A 55 2.98 8.20 4.43
N LEU A 56 3.10 7.11 5.20
CA LEU A 56 3.10 5.76 4.67
C LEU A 56 1.70 5.18 4.47
N HIS A 57 0.65 5.83 4.99
CA HIS A 57 -0.73 5.35 4.84
C HIS A 57 -1.15 5.25 3.38
N THR A 58 -0.77 6.23 2.56
CA THR A 58 -1.05 6.26 1.12
C THR A 58 0.21 6.59 0.36
N VAL A 59 0.73 5.59 -0.35
CA VAL A 59 1.99 5.68 -1.09
C VAL A 59 1.66 5.63 -2.58
N ALA A 60 2.00 6.70 -3.29
CA ALA A 60 1.93 6.76 -4.75
C ALA A 60 3.34 6.81 -5.32
N LEU A 61 3.66 5.85 -6.18
CA LEU A 61 4.98 5.69 -6.78
C LEU A 61 4.85 5.88 -8.30
N PRO A 62 4.94 7.13 -8.79
CA PRO A 62 4.75 7.43 -10.20
C PRO A 62 5.88 6.90 -11.10
N THR A 63 7.06 6.64 -10.53
CA THR A 63 8.24 6.22 -11.29
C THR A 63 8.90 4.97 -10.70
N GLU A 64 9.63 4.24 -11.54
CA GLU A 64 10.43 3.08 -11.14
C GLU A 64 11.49 3.48 -10.10
N ARG A 65 12.18 4.62 -10.32
CA ARG A 65 13.18 5.14 -9.38
C ARG A 65 12.60 5.41 -7.99
N GLN A 66 11.39 5.96 -7.91
CA GLN A 66 10.72 6.17 -6.61
C GLN A 66 10.30 4.86 -5.97
N THR A 67 9.92 3.87 -6.78
CA THR A 67 9.60 2.53 -6.29
C THR A 67 10.83 1.87 -5.68
N ASP A 68 11.95 1.89 -6.40
CA ASP A 68 13.22 1.33 -5.93
C ASP A 68 13.72 2.05 -4.68
N ALA A 69 13.66 3.38 -4.65
CA ALA A 69 14.05 4.17 -3.49
C ALA A 69 13.16 3.86 -2.28
N PHE A 70 11.85 3.71 -2.48
CA PHE A 70 10.90 3.35 -1.43
C PHE A 70 11.19 1.95 -0.89
N LEU A 71 11.45 0.97 -1.77
CA LEU A 71 11.82 -0.38 -1.38
C LEU A 71 13.13 -0.43 -0.60
N HIS A 72 14.15 0.28 -1.10
CA HIS A 72 15.42 0.38 -0.42
C HIS A 72 15.26 1.04 0.95
N MET A 73 14.41 2.07 1.05
CA MET A 73 14.09 2.72 2.32
C MET A 73 13.43 1.74 3.30
N LEU A 74 12.43 0.97 2.86
CA LEU A 74 11.79 -0.05 3.70
C LEU A 74 12.78 -1.13 4.14
N GLY A 75 13.61 -1.64 3.23
CA GLY A 75 14.60 -2.67 3.53
C GLY A 75 15.75 -2.21 4.41
N ALA A 76 16.04 -0.90 4.46
CA ALA A 76 17.09 -0.33 5.29
C ALA A 76 16.65 -0.09 6.75
N GLN A 77 15.37 -0.27 7.08
CA GLN A 77 14.87 -0.07 8.44
C GLN A 77 15.16 -1.29 9.33
N PRO A 78 15.35 -1.08 10.66
CA PRO A 78 15.58 -2.18 11.59
C PRO A 78 14.44 -3.19 11.61
N ASP A 79 13.21 -2.71 11.38
CA ASP A 79 12.00 -3.53 11.32
C ASP A 79 11.18 -3.17 10.06
N PRO A 80 11.53 -3.78 8.91
CA PRO A 80 10.84 -3.51 7.64
C PRO A 80 9.37 -3.95 7.68
N ALA A 81 9.02 -4.91 8.54
CA ALA A 81 7.66 -5.43 8.66
C ALA A 81 6.74 -4.40 9.31
N VAL A 82 7.21 -3.69 10.34
CA VAL A 82 6.45 -2.61 10.98
C VAL A 82 6.11 -1.49 10.00
N ASP A 83 7.08 -1.07 9.17
CA ASP A 83 6.82 0.00 8.20
C ASP A 83 5.94 -0.45 7.04
N ALA A 84 6.16 -1.65 6.53
CA ALA A 84 5.30 -2.20 5.49
C ALA A 84 3.86 -2.38 5.99
N ALA A 85 3.67 -2.69 7.27
CA ALA A 85 2.36 -2.74 7.90
C ALA A 85 1.65 -1.37 8.01
N LEU A 86 2.37 -0.25 7.85
CA LEU A 86 1.76 1.09 7.80
C LEU A 86 1.13 1.40 6.43
N VAL A 87 1.54 0.70 5.38
CA VAL A 87 1.04 0.92 4.02
C VAL A 87 -0.35 0.31 3.87
N ARG A 88 -1.36 1.18 3.75
CA ARG A 88 -2.76 0.80 3.53
C ARG A 88 -3.17 0.95 2.07
N ARG A 89 -2.69 2.00 1.42
CA ARG A 89 -2.99 2.29 0.01
C ARG A 89 -1.71 2.42 -0.79
N LEU A 90 -1.60 1.63 -1.84
CA LEU A 90 -0.43 1.63 -2.71
C LEU A 90 -0.86 1.86 -4.15
N TRP A 91 -0.31 2.89 -4.78
CA TRP A 91 -0.57 3.23 -6.18
C TRP A 91 0.72 3.10 -6.98
N LEU A 92 0.76 2.12 -7.87
CA LEU A 92 1.90 1.77 -8.71
C LEU A 92 1.56 2.17 -10.15
N LEU A 93 2.21 3.23 -10.62
CA LEU A 93 1.99 3.72 -11.97
C LEU A 93 2.74 2.88 -13.02
N PRO A 94 2.41 3.06 -14.32
CA PRO A 94 3.05 2.34 -15.41
C PRO A 94 4.56 2.65 -15.49
N GLY A 95 5.39 1.75 -14.97
CA GLY A 95 6.83 1.70 -15.22
C GLY A 95 7.20 0.44 -15.99
N ARG A 96 8.46 0.35 -16.47
CA ARG A 96 9.01 -0.86 -17.09
C ARG A 96 9.29 -1.91 -16.00
N ALA A 97 8.23 -2.42 -15.39
CA ALA A 97 8.26 -3.28 -14.22
C ALA A 97 9.08 -4.55 -14.46
N ARG A 98 10.30 -4.58 -13.90
CA ARG A 98 11.03 -5.83 -13.62
C ARG A 98 11.19 -6.11 -12.12
N LEU A 99 10.95 -5.12 -11.25
CA LEU A 99 11.25 -5.16 -9.81
C LEU A 99 10.01 -5.04 -8.90
N VAL A 100 8.86 -4.64 -9.44
CA VAL A 100 7.60 -4.44 -8.69
C VAL A 100 6.98 -5.77 -8.25
N ASP A 101 7.47 -6.85 -8.83
CA ASP A 101 6.88 -8.18 -8.91
C ASP A 101 6.78 -8.90 -7.55
N CYS A 102 7.43 -8.37 -6.51
CA CYS A 102 7.44 -8.98 -5.18
C CYS A 102 6.67 -8.17 -4.13
N MET A 103 6.33 -6.91 -4.41
CA MET A 103 6.07 -5.93 -3.37
C MET A 103 4.76 -6.13 -2.64
N VAL A 104 3.70 -6.58 -3.33
CA VAL A 104 2.37 -6.59 -2.71
C VAL A 104 2.30 -7.54 -1.52
N GLY A 105 3.06 -8.65 -1.57
CA GLY A 105 3.16 -9.58 -0.46
C GLY A 105 3.84 -9.01 0.79
N HIS A 106 4.59 -7.89 0.68
CA HIS A 106 5.26 -7.25 1.81
C HIS A 106 4.33 -6.40 2.66
N PHE A 107 3.15 -6.02 2.16
CA PHE A 107 2.24 -5.10 2.83
C PHE A 107 1.05 -5.87 3.44
N PRO A 108 1.18 -6.40 4.68
CA PRO A 108 0.17 -7.28 5.28
C PRO A 108 -1.18 -6.57 5.53
N ASN A 109 -1.16 -5.24 5.50
CA ASN A 109 -2.23 -4.35 5.89
C ASN A 109 -2.82 -3.59 4.71
N LEU A 110 -2.44 -3.96 3.48
CA LEU A 110 -2.85 -3.29 2.26
C LEU A 110 -4.34 -3.49 2.00
N THR A 111 -5.08 -2.39 1.92
CA THR A 111 -6.53 -2.36 1.66
C THR A 111 -6.86 -1.88 0.26
N ASP A 112 -6.05 -0.99 -0.31
CA ASP A 112 -6.26 -0.45 -1.64
C ASP A 112 -4.98 -0.59 -2.47
N LEU A 113 -5.08 -1.26 -3.61
CA LEU A 113 -3.97 -1.43 -4.55
C LEU A 113 -4.37 -0.89 -5.92
N GLY A 114 -3.74 0.20 -6.33
CA GLY A 114 -3.72 0.66 -7.71
C GLY A 114 -2.52 0.06 -8.43
N ILE A 115 -2.73 -0.73 -9.48
CA ILE A 115 -1.63 -1.35 -10.24
C ILE A 115 -1.99 -1.46 -11.72
N THR A 116 -1.00 -1.47 -12.60
CA THR A 116 -1.23 -1.77 -14.01
C THR A 116 -1.47 -3.27 -14.23
N PRO A 117 -2.20 -3.69 -15.29
CA PRO A 117 -2.33 -5.10 -15.65
C PRO A 117 -0.99 -5.84 -15.77
N MET A 118 0.03 -5.16 -16.31
CA MET A 118 1.38 -5.69 -16.41
C MET A 118 2.02 -5.91 -15.04
N GLY A 119 1.92 -4.91 -14.14
CA GLY A 119 2.40 -5.04 -12.77
C GLY A 119 1.70 -6.17 -12.04
N LEU A 120 0.38 -6.30 -12.20
CA LEU A 120 -0.38 -7.40 -11.64
C LEU A 120 0.12 -8.75 -12.18
N PHE A 121 0.27 -8.89 -13.50
CA PHE A 121 0.80 -10.12 -14.11
C PHE A 121 2.12 -10.55 -13.47
N TYR A 122 3.07 -9.62 -13.33
CA TYR A 122 4.34 -9.98 -12.74
C TYR A 122 4.25 -10.26 -11.23
N SER A 123 3.44 -9.51 -10.48
CA SER A 123 3.18 -9.77 -9.06
C SER A 123 2.56 -11.15 -8.83
N LEU A 124 1.82 -11.66 -9.81
CA LEU A 124 1.17 -12.96 -9.75
C LEU A 124 2.12 -14.11 -10.11
N TRP A 125 2.90 -13.98 -11.19
CA TRP A 125 3.67 -15.10 -11.75
C TRP A 125 5.13 -15.18 -11.33
N LYS A 126 5.73 -14.07 -10.89
CA LYS A 126 7.17 -13.99 -10.63
C LYS A 126 7.50 -13.86 -9.16
N SER A 127 6.58 -14.26 -8.28
CA SER A 127 6.83 -14.28 -6.84
C SER A 127 7.95 -15.28 -6.56
N ASP A 128 9.12 -14.74 -6.24
CA ASP A 128 10.35 -15.47 -5.97
C ASP A 128 10.09 -16.55 -4.90
N THR A 129 10.20 -17.82 -5.29
CA THR A 129 9.95 -18.97 -4.40
C THR A 129 10.92 -19.04 -3.23
N SER A 130 11.98 -18.23 -3.25
CA SER A 130 12.99 -18.18 -2.19
C SER A 130 12.52 -17.46 -0.92
N ARG A 131 11.45 -16.64 -0.98
CA ARG A 131 10.97 -15.91 0.20
C ARG A 131 9.77 -16.62 0.83
N PRO A 132 9.74 -16.75 2.17
CA PRO A 132 8.60 -17.33 2.86
C PRO A 132 7.34 -16.53 2.49
N ARG A 133 6.37 -17.21 1.88
CA ARG A 133 5.07 -16.62 1.53
C ARG A 133 4.43 -16.17 2.85
N LEU A 134 4.36 -14.86 3.07
CA LEU A 134 3.55 -14.32 4.16
C LEU A 134 2.11 -14.80 3.93
N PRO A 135 1.38 -15.16 5.01
CA PRO A 135 -0.02 -15.53 4.87
C PRO A 135 -0.74 -14.42 4.10
N PRO A 136 -1.69 -14.77 3.21
CA PRO A 136 -2.43 -13.78 2.45
C PRO A 136 -2.95 -12.72 3.42
N PRO A 137 -2.86 -11.42 3.06
CA PRO A 137 -3.38 -10.37 3.91
C PRO A 137 -4.82 -10.73 4.24
N ASN A 138 -5.13 -10.81 5.54
CA ASN A 138 -6.45 -11.19 6.06
C ASN A 138 -7.46 -10.04 5.88
N CYS A 139 -7.26 -9.23 4.85
CA CYS A 139 -7.88 -7.95 4.65
C CYS A 139 -8.63 -7.94 3.33
N ASP A 140 -9.72 -7.17 3.31
CA ASP A 140 -10.49 -6.88 2.12
C ASP A 140 -9.67 -5.99 1.18
N LEU A 141 -9.05 -6.58 0.17
CA LEU A 141 -8.23 -5.85 -0.80
C LEU A 141 -9.11 -5.30 -1.93
N ARG A 142 -9.03 -3.99 -2.14
CA ARG A 142 -9.63 -3.28 -3.26
C ARG A 142 -8.59 -3.10 -4.35
N LEU A 143 -8.73 -3.85 -5.43
CA LEU A 143 -7.83 -3.81 -6.57
C LEU A 143 -8.35 -2.84 -7.62
N THR A 144 -7.57 -1.82 -7.96
CA THR A 144 -7.83 -0.88 -9.05
C THR A 144 -6.81 -1.09 -10.15
N LEU A 145 -7.30 -1.47 -11.34
CA LEU A 145 -6.44 -1.56 -12.51
C LEU A 145 -6.29 -0.21 -13.19
N ILE A 146 -5.03 0.19 -13.39
CA ILE A 146 -4.63 1.44 -14.01
C ILE A 146 -4.28 1.16 -15.49
N PRO A 147 -4.81 1.94 -16.45
CA PRO A 147 -4.50 1.80 -17.86
C PRO A 147 -3.00 1.83 -18.15
N SER A 148 -2.56 0.98 -19.07
CA SER A 148 -1.21 1.02 -19.60
C SER A 148 -1.22 0.63 -21.09
N PRO A 149 -0.23 1.09 -21.89
CA PRO A 149 -0.14 0.73 -23.30
C PRO A 149 -0.01 -0.79 -23.55
N LEU A 150 0.43 -1.55 -22.53
CA LEU A 150 0.61 -2.99 -22.60
C LEU A 150 -0.53 -3.75 -21.91
N ALA A 151 -1.63 -3.07 -21.61
CA ALA A 151 -2.76 -3.67 -20.90
C ALA A 151 -3.35 -4.85 -21.68
N ASP A 152 -3.58 -4.71 -22.98
CA ASP A 152 -4.20 -5.78 -23.77
C ASP A 152 -3.37 -7.06 -23.79
N TRP A 153 -2.05 -6.94 -23.98
CA TRP A 153 -1.15 -8.09 -23.92
C TRP A 153 -1.15 -8.72 -22.53
N ALA A 154 -0.95 -7.93 -21.47
CA ALA A 154 -0.89 -8.45 -20.10
C ALA A 154 -2.21 -9.12 -19.71
N MET A 155 -3.34 -8.51 -20.08
CA MET A 155 -4.66 -9.06 -19.84
C MET A 155 -4.92 -10.33 -20.65
N HIS A 156 -4.50 -10.40 -21.91
CA HIS A 156 -4.56 -11.63 -22.69
C HIS A 156 -3.78 -12.74 -22.00
N VAL A 157 -2.55 -12.46 -21.54
CA VAL A 157 -1.73 -13.44 -20.83
C VAL A 157 -2.42 -13.87 -19.54
N LEU A 158 -2.82 -12.92 -18.67
CA LEU A 158 -3.54 -13.19 -17.43
C LEU A 158 -4.75 -14.12 -17.64
N THR A 159 -5.57 -13.82 -18.65
CA THR A 159 -6.80 -14.57 -18.92
C THR A 159 -6.58 -15.88 -19.66
N SER A 160 -5.43 -16.05 -20.32
CA SER A 160 -5.04 -17.31 -20.98
C SER A 160 -4.51 -18.36 -20.01
N VAL A 161 -4.15 -17.99 -18.79
CA VAL A 161 -3.66 -18.95 -17.81
C VAL A 161 -4.81 -19.83 -17.31
N GLN A 162 -4.61 -21.15 -17.41
CA GLN A 162 -5.66 -22.12 -17.09
C GLN A 162 -6.05 -22.03 -15.60
N PRO A 163 -7.36 -22.07 -15.29
CA PRO A 163 -7.84 -22.19 -13.93
C PRO A 163 -7.38 -23.53 -13.34
N GLY A 164 -6.42 -23.51 -12.42
CA GLY A 164 -5.82 -24.72 -11.85
C GLY A 164 -4.33 -24.61 -11.56
N SER A 165 -3.59 -23.71 -12.22
CA SER A 165 -2.29 -23.27 -11.71
C SER A 165 -2.50 -22.55 -10.38
N GLU A 166 -1.66 -22.77 -9.37
CA GLU A 166 -1.75 -22.08 -8.07
C GLU A 166 -2.02 -20.59 -8.28
N HIS A 167 -3.27 -20.18 -8.07
CA HIS A 167 -3.62 -18.77 -8.20
C HIS A 167 -2.97 -18.04 -7.03
N PRO A 168 -2.30 -16.91 -7.27
CA PRO A 168 -1.52 -16.27 -6.22
C PRO A 168 -2.44 -15.77 -5.12
N ALA A 169 -2.00 -15.94 -3.88
CA ALA A 169 -2.76 -15.69 -2.65
C ALA A 169 -3.39 -14.28 -2.60
N ILE A 170 -2.78 -13.31 -3.28
CA ILE A 170 -3.29 -11.94 -3.42
C ILE A 170 -4.69 -11.88 -4.05
N LEU A 171 -5.00 -12.69 -5.08
CA LEU A 171 -6.31 -12.65 -5.75
C LEU A 171 -7.42 -13.17 -4.84
N ALA A 172 -7.08 -14.07 -3.92
CA ALA A 172 -8.01 -14.60 -2.92
C ALA A 172 -8.35 -13.58 -1.81
N SER A 173 -7.62 -12.46 -1.73
CA SER A 173 -7.93 -11.33 -0.84
C SER A 173 -8.69 -10.20 -1.55
N VAL A 174 -8.83 -10.23 -2.89
CA VAL A 174 -9.50 -9.16 -3.65
C VAL A 174 -11.01 -9.23 -3.47
N THR A 175 -11.59 -8.27 -2.76
CA THR A 175 -13.05 -8.17 -2.56
C THR A 175 -13.72 -7.22 -3.56
N HIS A 176 -12.98 -6.22 -4.03
CA HIS A 176 -13.48 -5.25 -4.99
C HIS A 176 -12.49 -5.12 -6.14
N LEU A 177 -12.99 -5.17 -7.36
CA LEU A 177 -12.21 -4.96 -8.57
C LEU A 177 -12.75 -3.73 -9.30
N SER A 178 -11.89 -2.73 -9.48
CA SER A 178 -12.18 -1.48 -10.17
C SER A 178 -11.25 -1.29 -11.37
N PHE A 179 -11.73 -0.57 -12.37
CA PHE A 179 -10.98 -0.26 -13.59
C PHE A 179 -10.99 1.25 -13.78
N ALA A 180 -9.83 1.90 -13.69
CA ALA A 180 -9.74 3.32 -14.00
C ALA A 180 -9.78 3.49 -15.53
N LEU A 181 -10.77 4.20 -16.07
CA LEU A 181 -10.76 4.70 -17.45
C LEU A 181 -10.60 3.65 -18.58
N PHE A 182 -10.90 2.37 -18.33
CA PHE A 182 -10.91 1.37 -19.39
C PHE A 182 -12.24 1.41 -20.15
N GLN A 183 -12.18 1.46 -21.48
CA GLN A 183 -13.32 1.00 -22.29
C GLN A 183 -13.51 -0.48 -21.98
N GLN A 184 -14.75 -0.92 -21.72
CA GLN A 184 -15.07 -2.28 -21.31
C GLN A 184 -14.64 -3.30 -22.39
N GLY A 185 -13.39 -3.76 -22.32
CA GLY A 185 -12.82 -4.73 -23.23
C GLY A 185 -13.24 -6.17 -22.89
N PRO A 186 -13.12 -7.11 -23.83
CA PRO A 186 -13.50 -8.50 -23.63
C PRO A 186 -12.75 -9.20 -22.47
N TRP A 187 -11.58 -8.68 -22.11
CA TRP A 187 -10.71 -9.21 -21.06
C TRP A 187 -11.21 -8.95 -19.62
N VAL A 188 -12.09 -7.97 -19.40
CA VAL A 188 -12.69 -7.70 -18.08
C VAL A 188 -13.40 -8.96 -17.55
N ARG A 189 -14.10 -9.67 -18.44
CA ARG A 189 -14.79 -10.92 -18.11
C ARG A 189 -13.83 -12.03 -17.69
N GLY A 190 -12.67 -12.13 -18.34
CA GLY A 190 -11.67 -13.13 -18.00
C GLY A 190 -11.09 -12.89 -16.59
N LEU A 191 -10.78 -11.63 -16.26
CA LEU A 191 -10.27 -11.28 -14.93
C LEU A 191 -11.30 -11.53 -13.83
N LEU A 192 -12.56 -11.18 -14.06
CA LEU A 192 -13.64 -11.47 -13.12
C LEU A 192 -13.77 -12.97 -12.84
N ARG A 193 -13.62 -13.82 -13.86
CA ARG A 193 -13.59 -15.28 -13.69
C ARG A 193 -12.40 -15.74 -12.86
N MET A 194 -11.22 -15.17 -13.05
CA MET A 194 -10.04 -15.49 -12.25
C MET A 194 -10.23 -15.14 -10.77
N VAL A 195 -10.76 -13.94 -10.47
CA VAL A 195 -11.03 -13.51 -9.09
C VAL A 195 -12.08 -14.43 -8.46
N ALA A 196 -13.17 -14.71 -9.16
CA ALA A 196 -14.20 -15.64 -8.67
C ALA A 196 -13.63 -17.05 -8.40
N HIS A 197 -12.77 -17.56 -9.28
CA HIS A 197 -12.13 -18.86 -9.09
C HIS A 197 -11.20 -18.88 -7.88
N ALA A 198 -10.41 -17.82 -7.65
CA ALA A 198 -9.56 -17.69 -6.47
C ALA A 198 -10.36 -17.74 -5.15
N HIS A 199 -11.53 -17.09 -5.11
CA HIS A 199 -12.44 -17.15 -3.96
C HIS A 199 -13.00 -18.55 -3.70
N LEU A 200 -13.38 -19.27 -4.76
CA LEU A 200 -13.87 -20.65 -4.63
C LEU A 200 -12.80 -21.59 -4.07
N GLN A 201 -11.54 -21.41 -4.46
CA GLN A 201 -10.43 -22.22 -3.94
C GLN A 201 -10.16 -21.91 -2.46
N LYS A 202 -10.20 -20.63 -2.06
CA LYS A 202 -10.06 -20.22 -0.65
C LYS A 202 -11.13 -20.86 0.24
N GLY A 203 -12.38 -20.92 -0.22
CA GLY A 203 -13.47 -21.55 0.53
C GLY A 203 -13.26 -23.05 0.77
N LYS A 204 -12.64 -23.76 -0.17
CA LYS A 204 -12.33 -25.20 -0.02
C LYS A 204 -11.20 -25.49 0.97
N MET A 205 -10.26 -24.57 1.15
CA MET A 205 -9.15 -24.76 2.10
C MET A 205 -9.57 -24.55 3.56
N LEU A 206 -10.73 -23.93 3.80
CA LEU A 206 -11.24 -23.64 5.14
C LEU A 206 -12.29 -24.65 5.63
N ALA A 207 -12.75 -25.55 4.76
CA ALA A 207 -13.72 -26.60 5.06
C ALA A 207 -13.02 -27.94 5.34
#